data_AF-A0A3B1DDQ8-F1
#
_entry.id   AF-A0A3B1DDQ8-F1
#
_cell.length_a   1.000
_cell.length_b   1.000
_cell.length_c   1.000
_cell.angle_alpha   90.00
_cell.angle_beta   90.00
_cell.angle_gamma   90.00
#
_symmetry.space_group_name_H-M   'P 1'
#
loop_
_entity.id
_entity.type
_entity.pdbx_description
1 polymer ?
#
loop_
_entity_poly.entity_id
_entity_poly.type
_entity_poly.pdbx_seq_one_letter_code
_entity_poly.pdbx_strand_id
1 'polypeptide(L)'
;MFAYDEARADSGKKLVKQFSILIKTAQIHGMGNLAFDQPIGKFHHTLETLFMDDSEVVLMLEGDALFLGETKLKIDIDGFSSLMFVINEMKKRELGSIAFFKGISKREVITFCVIFAKLDLTSEDPFERFLQEKDKAHLSNPEIEPYEEIKEKDSLDDIFKDKKELAKKTYVSTVSAVSEVMDSLKLKQAVSLKRSKRVVQSMVDLMLQEDSTLLGLTNLRSHDEYTYNHSVNVCILSLAIGQRLGYRKRNLSELGMAALFHDLGKYDIPLEILNKPTDFTPEEWDIMRSHPILSVKELVRLKGIHEMAVKVAIGAFEHHLNYDLSGYPKLATKRKLSLVGRIVCIVDCYDALTSSRVYSRIPFAPDKALRFMLSRSGKAFDPVLMKLFVNSIGVFPIGSLVLLNTKEIGVVAASNPNPEKGDRPKIRIIMDASGNETEERFVDLSEEDSRGRFIFEITNVLDATQYKIDVGRYFL
;
A
#
# COMPACT_ATOMS: atom_id res chain seq x y z
N MET A 1 -22.25 -2.47 10.38
CA MET A 1 -20.98 -2.96 9.78
C MET A 1 -19.76 -2.35 10.45
N PHE A 2 -19.44 -1.05 10.33
CA PHE A 2 -18.19 -0.51 10.92
C PHE A 2 -18.03 -0.67 12.45
N ALA A 3 -19.09 -0.47 13.25
CA ALA A 3 -19.01 -0.67 14.71
C ALA A 3 -18.94 -2.15 15.12
N TYR A 4 -19.32 -3.05 14.21
CA TYR A 4 -19.34 -4.50 14.42
C TYR A 4 -17.93 -5.09 14.23
N ASP A 5 -17.23 -4.69 13.16
CA ASP A 5 -15.86 -5.16 12.88
C ASP A 5 -14.84 -4.64 13.92
N GLU A 6 -15.02 -3.43 14.44
CA GLU A 6 -14.14 -2.85 15.47
C GLU A 6 -14.34 -3.53 16.84
N ALA A 7 -15.58 -3.84 17.23
CA ALA A 7 -15.89 -4.56 18.46
C ALA A 7 -15.42 -6.03 18.42
N ARG A 8 -15.52 -6.67 17.25
CA ARG A 8 -15.03 -8.04 17.01
C ARG A 8 -13.50 -8.09 17.08
N ALA A 9 -12.81 -7.13 16.48
CA ALA A 9 -11.35 -7.03 16.55
C ALA A 9 -10.85 -6.80 18.00
N ASP A 10 -11.52 -5.94 18.78
CA ASP A 10 -11.20 -5.72 20.19
C ASP A 10 -11.42 -6.99 21.05
N SER A 11 -12.48 -7.73 20.76
CA SER A 11 -12.77 -9.02 21.41
C SER A 11 -11.72 -10.08 21.06
N GLY A 12 -11.24 -10.11 19.81
CA GLY A 12 -10.11 -10.96 19.39
C GLY A 12 -8.81 -10.68 20.14
N LYS A 13 -8.48 -9.40 20.35
CA LYS A 13 -7.30 -9.02 21.15
C LYS A 13 -7.42 -9.49 22.61
N LYS A 14 -8.60 -9.31 23.21
CA LYS A 14 -8.87 -9.80 24.57
C LYS A 14 -8.74 -11.31 24.66
N LEU A 15 -9.25 -12.03 23.65
CA LEU A 15 -9.18 -13.48 23.56
C LEU A 15 -7.73 -13.97 23.59
N VAL A 16 -6.88 -13.43 22.70
CA VAL A 16 -5.45 -13.77 22.61
C VAL A 16 -4.71 -13.44 23.92
N LYS A 17 -5.01 -12.29 24.52
CA LYS A 17 -4.41 -11.91 25.81
C LYS A 17 -4.75 -12.93 26.90
N GLN A 18 -6.02 -13.31 27.05
CA GLN A 18 -6.43 -14.31 28.05
C GLN A 18 -5.87 -15.70 27.72
N PHE A 19 -5.78 -16.05 26.44
CA PHE A 19 -5.19 -17.31 26.00
C PHE A 19 -3.71 -17.40 26.38
N SER A 20 -2.94 -16.33 26.18
CA SER A 20 -1.53 -16.28 26.58
C SER A 20 -1.35 -16.48 28.09
N ILE A 21 -2.27 -15.95 28.91
CA ILE A 21 -2.26 -16.11 30.37
C ILE A 21 -2.59 -17.56 30.75
N LEU A 22 -3.59 -18.16 30.11
CA LEU A 22 -3.97 -19.56 30.34
C LEU A 22 -2.84 -20.53 30.00
N ILE A 23 -2.16 -20.34 28.86
CA ILE A 23 -1.01 -21.16 28.47
C ILE A 23 0.13 -21.00 29.49
N LYS A 24 0.50 -19.77 29.87
CA LYS A 24 1.55 -19.53 30.89
C LYS A 24 1.19 -20.15 32.25
N THR A 25 -0.08 -20.10 32.63
CA THR A 25 -0.57 -20.74 33.86
C THR A 25 -0.44 -22.26 33.77
N ALA A 26 -0.76 -22.84 32.62
CA ALA A 26 -0.64 -24.27 32.36
C ALA A 26 0.80 -24.78 32.25
N GLN A 27 1.76 -23.93 31.91
CA GLN A 27 3.18 -24.27 31.99
C GLN A 27 3.64 -24.49 33.44
N ILE A 28 3.01 -23.83 34.42
CA ILE A 28 3.41 -23.87 35.82
C ILE A 28 2.55 -24.84 36.64
N HIS A 29 1.25 -24.97 36.32
CA HIS A 29 0.27 -25.67 37.14
C HIS A 29 -0.42 -26.85 36.42
N GLY A 30 -1.10 -27.71 37.18
CA GLY A 30 -1.92 -28.82 36.67
C GLY A 30 -3.42 -28.50 36.64
N MET A 31 -4.20 -29.37 35.98
CA MET A 31 -5.67 -29.28 35.95
C MET A 31 -6.24 -29.33 37.37
N GLY A 32 -6.84 -28.22 37.83
CA GLY A 32 -7.42 -28.09 39.18
C GLY A 32 -6.78 -27.02 40.07
N ASN A 33 -5.78 -26.30 39.58
CA ASN A 33 -5.21 -25.16 40.31
C ASN A 33 -6.12 -23.92 40.23
N LEU A 34 -6.35 -23.26 41.36
CA LEU A 34 -7.17 -22.04 41.47
C LEU A 34 -6.64 -20.87 40.61
N ALA A 35 -5.36 -20.89 40.21
CA ALA A 35 -4.78 -19.90 39.30
C ALA A 35 -5.48 -19.84 37.93
N PHE A 36 -6.20 -20.89 37.53
CA PHE A 36 -6.97 -20.91 36.29
C PHE A 36 -8.30 -20.15 36.37
N ASP A 37 -8.89 -19.98 37.56
CA ASP A 37 -10.30 -19.57 37.71
C ASP A 37 -10.59 -18.18 37.11
N GLN A 38 -9.72 -17.21 37.36
CA GLN A 38 -9.91 -15.86 36.83
C GLN A 38 -9.61 -15.77 35.32
N PRO A 39 -8.47 -16.28 34.81
CA PRO A 39 -8.19 -16.26 33.37
C PRO A 39 -9.20 -17.05 32.55
N ILE A 40 -9.63 -18.23 33.03
CA ILE A 40 -10.59 -19.06 32.29
C ILE A 40 -11.97 -18.41 32.23
N GLY A 41 -12.39 -17.75 33.30
CA GLY A 41 -13.63 -16.99 33.32
C GLY A 41 -13.65 -15.89 32.26
N LYS A 42 -12.55 -15.13 32.14
CA LYS A 42 -12.42 -14.04 31.15
C LYS A 42 -12.32 -14.57 29.72
N PHE A 43 -11.55 -15.62 29.49
CA PHE A 43 -11.41 -16.25 28.18
C PHE A 43 -12.75 -16.80 27.69
N HIS A 44 -13.44 -17.57 28.54
CA HIS A 44 -14.73 -18.17 28.22
C HIS A 44 -15.82 -17.12 27.97
N HIS A 45 -15.88 -16.06 28.77
CA HIS A 45 -16.79 -14.94 28.51
C HIS A 45 -16.51 -14.22 27.17
N THR A 46 -15.23 -14.09 26.79
CA THR A 46 -14.86 -13.50 25.50
C THR A 46 -15.29 -14.40 24.34
N LEU A 47 -15.13 -15.72 24.48
CA LEU A 47 -15.65 -16.69 23.51
C LEU A 47 -17.17 -16.62 23.39
N GLU A 48 -17.91 -16.58 24.51
CA GLU A 48 -19.38 -16.44 24.50
C GLU A 48 -19.84 -15.17 23.77
N THR A 49 -19.10 -14.07 23.93
CA THR A 49 -19.36 -12.81 23.23
C THR A 49 -19.16 -12.97 21.72
N LEU A 50 -18.08 -13.63 21.31
CA LEU A 50 -17.79 -13.88 19.89
C LEU A 50 -18.79 -14.89 19.27
N PHE A 51 -19.29 -15.86 20.04
CA PHE A 51 -20.32 -16.82 19.60
C PHE A 51 -21.73 -16.23 19.49
N MET A 52 -21.94 -14.95 19.83
CA MET A 52 -23.23 -14.30 19.61
C MET A 52 -23.54 -14.20 18.12
N ASP A 53 -22.51 -14.03 17.30
CA ASP A 53 -22.65 -13.80 15.86
C ASP A 53 -22.15 -14.96 14.99
N ASP A 54 -21.35 -15.87 15.55
CA ASP A 54 -20.78 -17.02 14.83
C ASP A 54 -21.00 -18.35 15.57
N SER A 55 -21.03 -19.45 14.82
CA SER A 55 -21.04 -20.82 15.37
C SER A 55 -19.68 -21.28 15.87
N GLU A 56 -18.62 -20.62 15.41
CA GLU A 56 -17.22 -20.95 15.69
C GLU A 56 -16.38 -19.69 15.83
N VAL A 57 -15.26 -19.81 16.55
CA VAL A 57 -14.26 -18.76 16.69
C VAL A 57 -12.91 -19.38 16.33
N VAL A 58 -12.39 -18.99 15.16
CA VAL A 58 -11.16 -19.54 14.61
C VAL A 58 -10.02 -18.55 14.81
N LEU A 59 -8.98 -18.99 15.53
CA LEU A 59 -7.67 -18.33 15.56
C LEU A 59 -6.77 -18.99 14.52
N MET A 60 -6.39 -18.25 13.49
CA MET A 60 -5.57 -18.75 12.39
C MET A 60 -4.22 -18.04 12.38
N LEU A 61 -3.15 -18.82 12.23
CA LEU A 61 -1.78 -18.36 12.14
C LEU A 61 -1.31 -18.42 10.68
N GLU A 62 -1.01 -17.27 10.09
CA GLU A 62 -0.41 -17.15 8.76
C GLU A 62 0.91 -16.38 8.87
N GLY A 63 2.04 -17.05 8.61
CA GLY A 63 3.36 -16.46 8.76
C GLY A 63 3.64 -15.98 10.19
N ASP A 64 3.77 -14.66 10.39
CA ASP A 64 3.92 -14.01 11.70
C ASP A 64 2.67 -13.22 12.13
N ALA A 65 1.52 -13.50 11.53
CA ALA A 65 0.27 -12.81 11.81
C ALA A 65 -0.79 -13.79 12.34
N LEU A 66 -1.57 -13.31 13.32
CA LEU A 66 -2.73 -14.05 13.84
C LEU A 66 -4.03 -13.38 13.37
N PHE A 67 -4.97 -14.19 12.93
CA PHE A 67 -6.27 -13.79 12.42
C PHE A 67 -7.38 -14.35 13.30
N LEU A 68 -8.49 -13.62 13.39
CA LEU A 68 -9.74 -14.07 13.98
C LEU A 68 -10.77 -14.18 12.85
N GLY A 69 -11.05 -15.40 12.37
CA GLY A 69 -11.69 -15.59 11.06
C GLY A 69 -10.88 -14.90 9.97
N GLU A 70 -11.52 -14.07 9.13
CA GLU A 70 -10.84 -13.30 8.07
C GLU A 70 -10.15 -12.01 8.58
N THR A 71 -10.28 -11.66 9.86
CA THR A 71 -9.80 -10.38 10.39
C THR A 71 -8.42 -10.50 11.02
N LYS A 72 -7.41 -9.85 10.42
CA LYS A 72 -6.07 -9.74 10.99
C LYS A 72 -6.09 -8.99 12.33
N LEU A 73 -5.57 -9.60 13.38
CA LEU A 73 -5.45 -8.95 14.68
C LEU A 73 -4.30 -7.93 14.65
N LYS A 74 -4.65 -6.65 14.81
CA LYS A 74 -3.68 -5.55 14.79
C LYS A 74 -2.84 -5.53 16.08
N ILE A 75 -1.56 -5.25 15.91
CA ILE A 75 -0.61 -5.08 17.00
C ILE A 75 -0.86 -3.71 17.68
N ASP A 76 -1.14 -3.73 18.97
CA ASP A 76 -0.98 -2.58 19.85
C ASP A 76 0.13 -2.84 20.87
N ILE A 77 0.66 -1.77 21.47
CA ILE A 77 1.82 -1.82 22.37
C ILE A 77 1.52 -2.72 23.60
N ASP A 78 0.29 -2.71 24.10
CA ASP A 78 -0.12 -3.46 25.29
C ASP A 78 -0.37 -4.96 25.04
N GLY A 79 -0.71 -5.33 23.79
CA GLY A 79 -1.02 -6.70 23.37
C GLY A 79 0.15 -7.43 22.71
N PHE A 80 1.19 -6.72 22.26
CA PHE A 80 2.30 -7.27 21.47
C PHE A 80 2.95 -8.51 22.11
N SER A 81 3.30 -8.46 23.40
CA SER A 81 3.96 -9.58 24.08
C SER A 81 3.07 -10.82 24.21
N SER A 82 1.75 -10.63 24.30
CA SER A 82 0.78 -11.73 24.42
C SER A 82 0.54 -12.37 23.07
N LEU A 83 0.44 -11.55 22.01
CA LEU A 83 0.27 -11.99 20.63
C LEU A 83 1.49 -12.78 20.14
N MET A 84 2.71 -12.21 20.28
CA MET A 84 3.94 -12.90 19.87
C MET A 84 4.17 -14.19 20.65
N PHE A 85 3.78 -14.23 21.93
CA PHE A 85 3.85 -15.45 22.72
C PHE A 85 2.94 -16.54 22.14
N VAL A 86 1.67 -16.23 21.83
CA VAL A 86 0.74 -17.20 21.25
C VAL A 86 1.22 -17.68 19.88
N ILE A 87 1.67 -16.77 19.01
CA ILE A 87 2.25 -17.10 17.69
C ILE A 87 3.41 -18.09 17.84
N ASN A 88 4.38 -17.79 18.71
CA ASN A 88 5.55 -18.64 18.90
C ASN A 88 5.18 -20.02 19.47
N GLU A 89 4.20 -20.08 20.37
CA GLU A 89 3.76 -21.36 20.93
C GLU A 89 2.95 -22.20 19.94
N MET A 90 2.16 -21.57 19.06
CA MET A 90 1.49 -22.26 17.94
C MET A 90 2.53 -22.82 16.95
N LYS A 91 3.54 -22.02 16.57
CA LYS A 91 4.63 -22.46 15.68
C LYS A 91 5.41 -23.66 16.22
N LYS A 92 5.81 -23.62 17.49
CA LYS A 92 6.54 -24.73 18.14
C LYS A 92 5.79 -26.07 18.08
N ARG A 93 4.46 -26.02 17.97
CA ARG A 93 3.57 -27.18 17.96
C ARG A 93 3.02 -27.47 16.58
N GLU A 94 3.48 -26.74 15.58
CA GLU A 94 3.01 -26.83 14.20
C GLU A 94 1.48 -26.76 14.14
N LEU A 95 0.88 -25.76 14.80
CA LEU A 95 -0.57 -25.47 14.76
C LEU A 95 -0.88 -24.27 13.86
N GLY A 96 -1.67 -24.49 12.81
CA GLY A 96 -2.08 -23.48 11.83
C GLY A 96 -3.38 -22.80 12.22
N SER A 97 -4.32 -23.54 12.78
CA SER A 97 -5.57 -22.97 13.29
C SER A 97 -6.01 -23.63 14.60
N ILE A 98 -6.76 -22.88 15.40
CA ILE A 98 -7.47 -23.36 16.59
C ILE A 98 -8.91 -22.87 16.49
N ALA A 99 -9.84 -23.79 16.24
CA ALA A 99 -11.25 -23.53 16.06
C ALA A 99 -12.03 -23.91 17.32
N PHE A 100 -12.54 -22.90 18.03
CA PHE A 100 -13.42 -23.09 19.18
C PHE A 100 -14.87 -23.13 18.70
N PHE A 101 -15.61 -24.18 19.02
CA PHE A 101 -17.03 -24.27 18.66
C PHE A 101 -17.94 -23.88 19.81
N LYS A 102 -19.09 -23.29 19.46
CA LYS A 102 -20.11 -22.86 20.42
C LYS A 102 -20.53 -24.03 21.32
N GLY A 103 -20.53 -23.79 22.63
CA GLY A 103 -20.81 -24.82 23.63
C GLY A 103 -19.57 -25.39 24.32
N ILE A 104 -18.35 -24.95 23.96
CA ILE A 104 -17.13 -25.33 24.68
C ILE A 104 -17.21 -24.99 26.17
N SER A 105 -16.86 -25.95 27.03
CA SER A 105 -16.79 -25.78 28.47
C SER A 105 -15.44 -25.23 28.93
N LYS A 106 -15.44 -24.57 30.10
CA LYS A 106 -14.21 -24.12 30.77
C LYS A 106 -13.23 -25.27 31.01
N ARG A 107 -13.74 -26.47 31.29
CA ARG A 107 -12.92 -27.68 31.50
C ARG A 107 -12.21 -28.09 30.21
N GLU A 108 -12.90 -28.08 29.08
CA GLU A 108 -12.31 -28.40 27.76
C GLU A 108 -11.22 -27.40 27.40
N VAL A 109 -11.45 -26.10 27.59
CA VAL A 109 -10.42 -25.06 27.36
C VAL A 109 -9.20 -25.26 28.25
N ILE A 110 -9.37 -25.54 29.55
CA ILE A 110 -8.24 -25.80 30.45
C ILE A 110 -7.50 -27.06 30.03
N THR A 111 -8.23 -28.12 29.67
CA THR A 111 -7.66 -29.39 29.19
C THR A 111 -6.81 -29.14 27.95
N PHE A 112 -7.34 -28.39 26.98
CA PHE A 112 -6.61 -27.94 25.80
C PHE A 112 -5.34 -27.16 26.18
N CYS A 113 -5.45 -26.15 27.04
CA CYS A 113 -4.31 -25.32 27.44
C CYS A 113 -3.21 -26.13 28.15
N VAL A 114 -3.58 -27.17 28.91
CA VAL A 114 -2.61 -28.05 29.57
C VAL A 114 -1.91 -28.97 28.58
N ILE A 115 -2.65 -29.59 27.65
CA ILE A 115 -2.06 -30.38 26.55
C ILE A 115 -1.12 -29.49 25.74
N PHE A 116 -1.60 -28.30 25.38
CA PHE A 116 -0.83 -27.29 24.66
C PHE A 116 0.44 -26.95 25.44
N ALA A 117 0.34 -26.45 26.67
CA ALA A 117 1.51 -26.01 27.43
C ALA A 117 2.54 -27.12 27.71
N LYS A 118 2.10 -28.37 27.90
CA LYS A 118 2.96 -29.49 28.35
C LYS A 118 3.30 -30.50 27.26
N LEU A 119 2.97 -30.19 26.00
CA LEU A 119 3.33 -31.05 24.88
C LEU A 119 4.84 -31.29 24.86
N ASP A 120 5.23 -32.55 24.69
CA ASP A 120 6.63 -32.91 24.46
C ASP A 120 7.02 -32.51 23.03
N LEU A 121 7.86 -31.49 22.91
CA LEU A 121 8.32 -30.92 21.64
C LEU A 121 9.56 -31.64 21.08
N THR A 122 10.00 -32.75 21.68
CA THR A 122 11.15 -33.54 21.18
C THR A 122 10.77 -34.56 20.10
N SER A 123 9.47 -34.70 19.81
CA SER A 123 8.93 -35.52 18.72
C SER A 123 9.36 -35.00 17.34
N GLU A 124 9.53 -35.90 16.37
CA GLU A 124 9.74 -35.53 14.95
C GLU A 124 8.52 -34.84 14.32
N ASP A 125 7.33 -35.04 14.90
CA ASP A 125 6.08 -34.40 14.49
C ASP A 125 5.33 -33.91 15.75
N PRO A 126 5.46 -32.62 16.11
CA PRO A 126 4.74 -32.02 17.22
C PRO A 126 3.22 -31.98 17.01
N PHE A 127 2.73 -31.83 15.77
CA PHE A 127 1.31 -31.71 15.49
C PHE A 127 0.57 -33.05 15.69
N GLU A 128 1.09 -34.14 15.11
CA GLU A 128 0.57 -35.49 15.33
C GLU A 128 0.62 -35.88 16.80
N ARG A 129 1.69 -35.48 17.50
CA ARG A 129 1.78 -35.67 18.94
C ARG A 129 0.68 -34.93 19.70
N PHE A 130 0.35 -33.72 19.28
CA PHE A 130 -0.74 -32.94 19.85
C PHE A 130 -2.09 -33.66 19.65
N LEU A 131 -2.36 -34.14 18.44
CA LEU A 131 -3.59 -34.90 18.13
C LEU A 131 -3.74 -36.13 19.03
N GLN A 132 -2.66 -36.91 19.20
CA GLN A 132 -2.67 -38.08 20.09
C GLN A 132 -3.00 -37.73 21.55
N GLU A 133 -2.45 -36.63 22.07
CA GLU A 133 -2.75 -36.19 23.44
C GLU A 133 -4.20 -35.65 23.56
N LYS A 134 -4.73 -35.00 22.51
CA LYS A 134 -6.15 -34.63 22.42
C LYS A 134 -7.07 -35.86 22.45
N ASP A 135 -6.72 -36.89 21.68
CA ASP A 135 -7.49 -38.14 21.61
C ASP A 135 -7.50 -38.91 22.92
N LYS A 136 -6.33 -38.99 23.58
CA LYS A 136 -6.22 -39.58 24.94
C LYS A 136 -7.05 -38.83 25.97
N ALA A 137 -7.19 -37.51 25.82
CA ALA A 137 -8.01 -36.69 26.68
C ALA A 137 -9.50 -36.67 26.26
N HIS A 138 -9.87 -37.36 25.20
CA HIS A 138 -11.22 -37.35 24.59
C HIS A 138 -11.72 -35.92 24.30
N LEU A 139 -10.81 -35.05 23.83
CA LEU A 139 -11.07 -33.64 23.63
C LEU A 139 -11.34 -33.34 22.15
N SER A 140 -12.61 -33.24 21.76
CA SER A 140 -13.02 -32.88 20.39
C SER A 140 -12.94 -31.37 20.11
N ASN A 141 -13.35 -30.53 21.07
CA ASN A 141 -13.36 -29.06 20.95
C ASN A 141 -12.29 -28.42 21.89
N PRO A 142 -11.38 -27.55 21.41
CA PRO A 142 -11.30 -26.97 20.06
C PRO A 142 -10.70 -27.92 19.03
N GLU A 143 -11.09 -27.79 17.77
CA GLU A 143 -10.43 -28.45 16.64
C GLU A 143 -9.15 -27.69 16.28
N ILE A 144 -8.19 -28.41 15.71
CA ILE A 144 -6.89 -27.86 15.31
C ILE A 144 -6.54 -28.33 13.91
N GLU A 145 -5.90 -27.47 13.15
CA GLU A 145 -5.34 -27.80 11.85
C GLU A 145 -3.81 -27.63 11.88
N PRO A 146 -3.07 -28.42 11.09
CA PRO A 146 -1.61 -28.34 11.08
C PRO A 146 -1.18 -26.95 10.63
N TYR A 147 -0.07 -26.50 11.19
CA TYR A 147 0.66 -25.38 10.62
C TYR A 147 1.23 -25.90 9.32
N GLU A 148 0.51 -25.64 8.25
CA GLU A 148 1.12 -25.61 6.94
C GLU A 148 2.07 -24.41 6.99
N GLU A 149 3.29 -24.66 7.45
CA GLU A 149 4.42 -23.88 6.98
C GLU A 149 4.22 -23.86 5.48
N ILE A 150 3.98 -22.67 4.93
CA ILE A 150 3.87 -22.49 3.49
C ILE A 150 5.22 -22.97 2.97
N LYS A 151 5.34 -24.27 2.69
CA LYS A 151 6.25 -24.83 1.71
C LYS A 151 5.95 -23.96 0.53
N GLU A 152 6.92 -23.15 0.12
CA GLU A 152 6.84 -22.28 -1.05
C GLU A 152 6.12 -23.01 -2.19
N LYS A 153 4.82 -22.81 -2.25
CA LYS A 153 3.89 -23.54 -3.12
C LYS A 153 2.52 -22.87 -3.21
N ASP A 154 2.30 -21.80 -2.45
CA ASP A 154 2.13 -20.50 -3.08
C ASP A 154 3.47 -19.79 -2.92
N SER A 155 4.17 -19.56 -4.02
CA SER A 155 5.45 -18.84 -3.99
C SER A 155 5.23 -17.47 -3.33
N LEU A 156 6.25 -16.87 -2.71
CA LEU A 156 6.21 -15.41 -2.47
C LEU A 156 5.82 -14.70 -3.77
N ASP A 157 6.24 -15.24 -4.92
CA ASP A 157 5.77 -14.82 -6.22
C ASP A 157 4.25 -14.94 -6.41
N ASP A 158 3.52 -15.91 -5.86
CA ASP A 158 2.05 -16.03 -5.99
C ASP A 158 1.27 -15.07 -5.07
N ILE A 159 1.73 -14.77 -3.84
CA ILE A 159 1.13 -13.70 -3.02
C ILE A 159 1.50 -12.32 -3.56
N PHE A 160 2.76 -12.11 -3.95
CA PHE A 160 3.18 -10.90 -4.65
C PHE A 160 2.45 -10.78 -5.98
N LYS A 161 2.18 -11.87 -6.70
CA LYS A 161 1.41 -11.90 -7.97
C LYS A 161 -0.06 -11.67 -7.73
N ASP A 162 -0.69 -12.20 -6.68
CA ASP A 162 -2.09 -11.90 -6.37
C ASP A 162 -2.27 -10.44 -5.97
N LYS A 163 -1.35 -9.90 -5.15
CA LYS A 163 -1.34 -8.47 -4.80
C LYS A 163 -0.98 -7.58 -5.99
N LYS A 164 -0.01 -7.99 -6.82
CA LYS A 164 0.40 -7.29 -8.04
C LYS A 164 -0.69 -7.33 -9.09
N GLU A 165 -1.36 -8.45 -9.26
CA GLU A 165 -2.53 -8.61 -10.12
C GLU A 165 -3.72 -7.80 -9.58
N LEU A 166 -3.92 -7.75 -8.27
CA LEU A 166 -4.92 -6.86 -7.66
C LEU A 166 -4.57 -5.38 -7.87
N ALA A 167 -3.30 -4.98 -7.70
CA ALA A 167 -2.82 -3.63 -7.93
C ALA A 167 -2.94 -3.24 -9.41
N LYS A 168 -2.55 -4.13 -10.32
CA LYS A 168 -2.67 -3.99 -11.77
C LYS A 168 -4.13 -3.90 -12.21
N LYS A 169 -4.99 -4.78 -11.72
CA LYS A 169 -6.45 -4.73 -11.94
C LYS A 169 -7.02 -3.42 -11.42
N THR A 170 -6.57 -2.94 -10.27
CA THR A 170 -7.02 -1.66 -9.69
C THR A 170 -6.54 -0.48 -10.52
N TYR A 171 -5.29 -0.49 -10.98
CA TYR A 171 -4.72 0.51 -11.88
C TYR A 171 -5.51 0.58 -13.19
N VAL A 172 -5.66 -0.55 -13.90
CA VAL A 172 -6.42 -0.66 -15.15
C VAL A 172 -7.88 -0.23 -14.94
N SER A 173 -8.53 -0.70 -13.87
CA SER A 173 -9.91 -0.30 -13.55
C SER A 173 -10.05 1.19 -13.31
N THR A 174 -9.00 1.84 -12.79
CA THR A 174 -8.97 3.29 -12.57
C THR A 174 -8.77 4.04 -13.88
N VAL A 175 -7.86 3.59 -14.75
CA VAL A 175 -7.70 4.13 -16.11
C VAL A 175 -9.04 4.05 -16.86
N SER A 176 -9.70 2.89 -16.86
CA SER A 176 -11.02 2.73 -17.49
C SER A 176 -12.08 3.65 -16.87
N ALA A 177 -12.09 3.82 -15.55
CA ALA A 177 -13.04 4.71 -14.89
C ALA A 177 -12.82 6.20 -15.25
N VAL A 178 -11.58 6.62 -15.50
CA VAL A 178 -11.27 7.97 -16.01
C VAL A 178 -11.70 8.11 -17.47
N SER A 179 -11.36 7.13 -18.32
CA SER A 179 -11.77 7.15 -19.74
C SER A 179 -13.29 7.24 -19.88
N GLU A 180 -14.05 6.45 -19.12
CA GLU A 180 -15.52 6.51 -19.16
C GLU A 180 -16.08 7.88 -18.78
N VAL A 181 -15.49 8.54 -17.77
CA VAL A 181 -15.89 9.91 -17.39
C VAL A 181 -15.62 10.88 -18.53
N MET A 182 -14.42 10.81 -19.12
CA MET A 182 -14.01 11.67 -20.24
C MET A 182 -14.89 11.45 -21.49
N ASP A 183 -15.19 10.19 -21.82
CA ASP A 183 -16.04 9.85 -22.97
C ASP A 183 -17.51 10.20 -22.75
N SER A 184 -17.99 10.12 -21.51
CA SER A 184 -19.34 10.58 -21.19
C SER A 184 -19.46 12.11 -21.28
N LEU A 185 -18.40 12.85 -20.95
CA LEU A 185 -18.32 14.30 -21.17
C LEU A 185 -18.30 14.64 -22.66
N LYS A 186 -17.61 13.84 -23.50
CA LYS A 186 -17.67 13.97 -24.97
C LYS A 186 -19.08 13.93 -25.51
N LEU A 187 -19.85 12.96 -25.02
CA LEU A 187 -21.21 12.74 -25.45
C LEU A 187 -22.23 13.64 -24.73
N LYS A 188 -21.77 14.60 -23.90
CA LYS A 188 -22.61 15.51 -23.08
C LYS A 188 -23.64 14.77 -22.22
N GLN A 189 -23.29 13.57 -21.74
CA GLN A 189 -24.16 12.74 -20.93
C GLN A 189 -24.06 13.10 -19.44
N ALA A 190 -25.06 12.69 -18.66
CA ALA A 190 -25.01 12.85 -17.22
C ALA A 190 -23.94 11.92 -16.63
N VAL A 191 -22.86 12.49 -16.09
CA VAL A 191 -21.72 11.73 -15.57
C VAL A 191 -21.80 11.56 -14.05
N SER A 192 -21.42 10.38 -13.57
CA SER A 192 -21.42 10.01 -12.15
C SER A 192 -20.01 9.62 -11.70
N LEU A 193 -19.50 10.29 -10.67
CA LEU A 193 -18.18 9.97 -10.08
C LEU A 193 -18.19 8.77 -9.14
N LYS A 194 -19.31 8.04 -9.01
CA LYS A 194 -19.44 6.92 -8.06
C LYS A 194 -18.47 5.77 -8.34
N ARG A 195 -18.20 5.46 -9.61
CA ARG A 195 -17.22 4.42 -9.99
C ARG A 195 -15.81 4.88 -9.67
N SER A 196 -15.43 6.09 -10.10
CA SER A 196 -14.13 6.70 -9.83
C SER A 196 -13.84 6.76 -8.32
N LYS A 197 -14.84 7.12 -7.50
CA LYS A 197 -14.71 7.11 -6.05
C LYS A 197 -14.40 5.71 -5.49
N ARG A 198 -15.08 4.67 -5.98
CA ARG A 198 -14.86 3.28 -5.54
C ARG A 198 -13.45 2.80 -5.87
N VAL A 199 -12.99 3.04 -7.11
CA VAL A 199 -11.63 2.61 -7.51
C VAL A 199 -10.55 3.40 -6.77
N VAL A 200 -10.75 4.71 -6.52
CA VAL A 200 -9.84 5.49 -5.66
C VAL A 200 -9.83 4.96 -4.23
N GLN A 201 -10.98 4.53 -3.69
CA GLN A 201 -11.01 3.89 -2.36
C GLN A 201 -10.22 2.58 -2.34
N SER A 202 -10.32 1.76 -3.39
CA SER A 202 -9.49 0.56 -3.54
C SER A 202 -8.00 0.90 -3.62
N MET A 203 -7.61 1.96 -4.33
CA MET A 203 -6.22 2.44 -4.34
C MET A 203 -5.75 2.88 -2.95
N VAL A 204 -6.61 3.58 -2.21
CA VAL A 204 -6.30 3.98 -0.83
C VAL A 204 -6.13 2.75 0.06
N ASP A 205 -6.97 1.74 -0.10
CA ASP A 205 -6.88 0.50 0.69
C ASP A 205 -5.61 -0.29 0.40
N LEU A 206 -5.26 -0.42 -0.89
CA LEU A 206 -3.99 -1.02 -1.30
C LEU A 206 -2.80 -0.23 -0.78
N MET A 207 -2.82 1.11 -0.90
CA MET A 207 -1.74 1.96 -0.39
C MET A 207 -1.58 1.80 1.13
N LEU A 208 -2.68 1.73 1.90
CA LEU A 208 -2.60 1.53 3.35
C LEU A 208 -2.08 0.15 3.76
N GLN A 209 -2.10 -0.83 2.86
CA GLN A 209 -1.57 -2.17 3.07
C GLN A 209 -0.11 -2.30 2.62
N GLU A 210 0.25 -1.73 1.46
CA GLU A 210 1.57 -1.83 0.84
C GLU A 210 1.79 -0.74 -0.24
N ASP A 211 2.65 0.25 0.04
CA ASP A 211 2.88 1.41 -0.85
C ASP A 211 3.63 1.04 -2.15
N SER A 212 4.56 0.07 -2.12
CA SER A 212 5.57 -0.15 -3.17
C SER A 212 5.00 -0.63 -4.50
N THR A 213 4.00 -1.50 -4.47
CA THR A 213 3.45 -2.11 -5.69
C THR A 213 2.69 -1.11 -6.55
N LEU A 214 1.85 -0.27 -5.93
CA LEU A 214 1.13 0.80 -6.65
C LEU A 214 2.10 1.85 -7.20
N LEU A 215 3.14 2.22 -6.44
CA LEU A 215 4.18 3.14 -6.90
C LEU A 215 4.98 2.55 -8.07
N GLY A 216 5.25 1.24 -8.06
CA GLY A 216 5.90 0.57 -9.19
C GLY A 216 5.11 0.69 -10.50
N LEU A 217 3.78 0.64 -10.43
CA LEU A 217 2.90 0.77 -11.59
C LEU A 217 2.92 2.17 -12.23
N THR A 218 3.40 3.21 -11.53
CA THR A 218 3.55 4.53 -12.16
C THR A 218 4.67 4.57 -13.20
N ASN A 219 5.54 3.55 -13.23
CA ASN A 219 6.59 3.41 -14.23
C ASN A 219 6.09 2.77 -15.55
N LEU A 220 4.82 2.33 -15.63
CA LEU A 220 4.27 1.75 -16.84
C LEU A 220 4.16 2.78 -17.95
N ARG A 221 4.89 2.55 -19.05
CA ARG A 221 4.91 3.41 -20.23
C ARG A 221 3.93 2.87 -21.28
N SER A 222 2.67 3.30 -21.22
CA SER A 222 1.71 3.08 -22.31
C SER A 222 1.65 4.32 -23.20
N HIS A 223 1.95 4.13 -24.50
CA HIS A 223 2.01 5.20 -25.49
C HIS A 223 0.61 5.67 -25.97
N ASP A 224 -0.41 4.80 -25.90
CA ASP A 224 -1.73 5.08 -26.50
C ASP A 224 -2.72 5.78 -25.56
N GLU A 225 -2.55 5.65 -24.23
CA GLU A 225 -3.47 6.19 -23.22
C GLU A 225 -2.80 7.22 -22.28
N TYR A 226 -1.84 7.99 -22.80
CA TYR A 226 -0.94 8.84 -22.03
C TYR A 226 -1.66 9.73 -20.98
N THR A 227 -2.71 10.44 -21.38
CA THR A 227 -3.42 11.40 -20.50
C THR A 227 -4.13 10.71 -19.33
N TYR A 228 -4.66 9.50 -19.54
CA TYR A 228 -5.36 8.75 -18.50
C TYR A 228 -4.36 8.12 -17.53
N ASN A 229 -3.26 7.56 -18.04
CA ASN A 229 -2.16 7.05 -17.21
C ASN A 229 -1.55 8.16 -16.36
N HIS A 230 -1.31 9.34 -16.95
CA HIS A 230 -0.83 10.51 -16.21
C HIS A 230 -1.76 10.87 -15.04
N SER A 231 -3.07 10.91 -15.27
CA SER A 231 -4.06 11.19 -14.22
C SER A 231 -4.03 10.14 -13.09
N VAL A 232 -3.84 8.87 -13.45
CA VAL A 232 -3.72 7.78 -12.47
C VAL A 232 -2.40 7.84 -11.70
N ASN A 233 -1.28 8.11 -12.35
CA ASN A 233 0.01 8.29 -11.70
C ASN A 233 -0.01 9.45 -10.71
N VAL A 234 -0.57 10.59 -11.13
CA VAL A 234 -0.73 11.76 -10.26
C VAL A 234 -1.62 11.44 -9.06
N CYS A 235 -2.65 10.61 -9.23
CA CYS A 235 -3.45 10.09 -8.13
C CYS A 235 -2.61 9.25 -7.16
N ILE A 236 -1.91 8.22 -7.65
CA ILE A 236 -1.10 7.30 -6.82
C ILE A 236 -0.03 8.05 -6.03
N LEU A 237 0.75 8.90 -6.70
CA LEU A 237 1.80 9.69 -6.06
C LEU A 237 1.24 10.69 -5.04
N SER A 238 0.09 11.32 -5.32
CA SER A 238 -0.58 12.20 -4.36
C SER A 238 -1.06 11.45 -3.13
N LEU A 239 -1.59 10.23 -3.30
CA LEU A 239 -2.00 9.37 -2.18
C LEU A 239 -0.81 9.00 -1.29
N ALA A 240 0.34 8.65 -1.87
CA ALA A 240 1.55 8.31 -1.12
C ALA A 240 2.04 9.50 -0.25
N ILE A 241 2.05 10.72 -0.80
CA ILE A 241 2.38 11.93 -0.01
C ILE A 241 1.33 12.17 1.07
N GLY A 242 0.05 12.07 0.73
CA GLY A 242 -1.05 12.26 1.68
C GLY A 242 -0.96 11.31 2.88
N GLN A 243 -0.61 10.05 2.64
CA GLN A 243 -0.45 9.03 3.66
C GLN A 243 0.70 9.38 4.61
N ARG A 244 1.84 9.81 4.05
CA ARG A 244 3.00 10.27 4.84
C ARG A 244 2.72 11.56 5.62
N LEU A 245 1.79 12.40 5.15
CA LEU A 245 1.26 13.53 5.92
C LEU A 245 0.30 13.11 7.04
N GLY A 246 -0.01 11.82 7.19
CA GLY A 246 -0.92 11.29 8.18
C GLY A 246 -2.40 11.50 7.82
N TYR A 247 -2.73 11.63 6.54
CA TYR A 247 -4.12 11.75 6.12
C TYR A 247 -4.91 10.48 6.49
N ARG A 248 -6.09 10.70 7.07
CA ARG A 248 -7.06 9.61 7.28
C ARG A 248 -7.61 9.14 5.92
N LYS A 249 -8.09 7.90 5.86
CA LYS A 249 -8.67 7.26 4.65
C LYS A 249 -9.65 8.15 3.87
N ARG A 250 -10.52 8.90 4.57
CA ARG A 250 -11.44 9.87 3.93
C ARG A 250 -10.70 10.99 3.19
N ASN A 251 -9.73 11.63 3.83
CA ASN A 251 -8.95 12.72 3.24
C ASN A 251 -8.07 12.22 2.09
N LEU A 252 -7.54 10.99 2.19
CA LEU A 252 -6.84 10.32 1.09
C LEU A 252 -7.77 10.13 -0.11
N SER A 253 -8.98 9.61 0.10
CA SER A 253 -9.96 9.44 -0.99
C SER A 253 -10.32 10.78 -1.66
N GLU A 254 -10.46 11.86 -0.89
CA GLU A 254 -10.72 13.20 -1.42
C GLU A 254 -9.51 13.75 -2.21
N LEU A 255 -8.29 13.56 -1.72
CA LEU A 255 -7.05 13.94 -2.40
C LEU A 255 -6.87 13.15 -3.70
N GLY A 256 -7.06 11.83 -3.67
CA GLY A 256 -6.97 10.96 -4.83
C GLY A 256 -7.98 11.35 -5.91
N MET A 257 -9.23 11.65 -5.53
CA MET A 257 -10.22 12.16 -6.48
C MET A 257 -9.83 13.51 -7.08
N ALA A 258 -9.25 14.43 -6.29
CA ALA A 258 -8.80 15.72 -6.78
C ALA A 258 -7.62 15.60 -7.75
N ALA A 259 -6.67 14.72 -7.44
CA ALA A 259 -5.54 14.39 -8.28
C ALA A 259 -5.98 13.67 -9.57
N LEU A 260 -6.91 12.74 -9.50
CA LEU A 260 -7.39 11.97 -10.66
C LEU A 260 -8.10 12.83 -11.71
N PHE A 261 -8.74 13.93 -11.29
CA PHE A 261 -9.51 14.81 -12.17
C PHE A 261 -8.92 16.23 -12.30
N HIS A 262 -7.65 16.42 -11.94
CA HIS A 262 -7.00 17.73 -12.01
C HIS A 262 -7.03 18.32 -13.43
N ASP A 263 -6.92 17.44 -14.42
CA ASP A 263 -6.79 17.72 -15.84
C ASP A 263 -8.07 17.54 -16.66
N LEU A 264 -9.24 17.38 -16.01
CA LEU A 264 -10.51 17.06 -16.68
C LEU A 264 -10.86 18.01 -17.83
N GLY A 265 -10.52 19.28 -17.68
CA GLY A 265 -10.76 20.35 -18.64
C GLY A 265 -9.90 20.27 -19.90
N LYS A 266 -8.86 19.42 -19.95
CA LYS A 266 -8.11 19.16 -21.19
C LYS A 266 -8.98 18.56 -22.27
N TYR A 267 -10.11 17.95 -21.90
CA TYR A 267 -11.10 17.47 -22.85
C TYR A 267 -11.69 18.59 -23.74
N ASP A 268 -11.86 19.80 -23.20
CA ASP A 268 -12.39 20.96 -23.92
C ASP A 268 -11.31 21.67 -24.77
N ILE A 269 -10.05 21.18 -24.77
CA ILE A 269 -8.94 21.73 -25.56
C ILE A 269 -8.93 21.09 -26.97
N PRO A 270 -8.80 21.87 -28.05
CA PRO A 270 -8.72 21.33 -29.41
C PRO A 270 -7.61 20.29 -29.57
N LEU A 271 -7.92 19.17 -30.25
CA LEU A 271 -6.98 18.05 -30.39
C LEU A 271 -5.70 18.43 -31.14
N GLU A 272 -5.76 19.41 -32.06
CA GLU A 272 -4.59 19.89 -32.80
C GLU A 272 -3.59 20.60 -31.88
N ILE A 273 -4.10 21.23 -30.82
CA ILE A 273 -3.29 21.86 -29.77
C ILE A 273 -2.87 20.79 -28.76
N LEU A 274 -3.81 20.01 -28.23
CA LEU A 274 -3.52 19.02 -27.19
C LEU A 274 -2.43 18.01 -27.59
N ASN A 275 -2.42 17.60 -28.87
CA ASN A 275 -1.48 16.61 -29.40
C ASN A 275 -0.35 17.23 -30.26
N LYS A 276 -0.14 18.55 -30.17
CA LYS A 276 0.90 19.23 -30.95
C LYS A 276 2.30 18.70 -30.57
N PRO A 277 3.13 18.28 -31.53
CA PRO A 277 4.47 17.73 -31.24
C PRO A 277 5.58 18.78 -31.12
N THR A 278 5.25 20.07 -31.29
CA THR A 278 6.17 21.21 -31.25
C THR A 278 5.74 22.21 -30.17
N ASP A 279 6.59 23.20 -29.90
CA ASP A 279 6.29 24.25 -28.94
C ASP A 279 4.99 25.00 -29.26
N PHE A 280 4.26 25.38 -28.21
CA PHE A 280 3.04 26.16 -28.30
C PHE A 280 3.34 27.63 -28.61
N THR A 281 2.54 28.24 -29.49
CA THR A 281 2.52 29.70 -29.67
C THR A 281 1.90 30.36 -28.43
N PRO A 282 2.06 31.69 -28.25
CA PRO A 282 1.42 32.40 -27.14
C PRO A 282 -0.10 32.18 -27.06
N GLU A 283 -0.78 32.15 -28.21
CA GLU A 283 -2.23 31.96 -28.33
C GLU A 283 -2.64 30.52 -27.97
N GLU A 284 -1.89 29.52 -28.44
CA GLU A 284 -2.10 28.12 -28.06
C GLU A 284 -1.85 27.91 -26.56
N TRP A 285 -0.86 28.61 -25.99
CA TRP A 285 -0.62 28.64 -24.56
C TRP A 285 -1.77 29.27 -23.77
N ASP A 286 -2.44 30.31 -24.30
CA ASP A 286 -3.62 30.89 -23.66
C ASP A 286 -4.78 29.90 -23.62
N ILE A 287 -4.99 29.15 -24.71
CA ILE A 287 -5.99 28.07 -24.77
C ILE A 287 -5.63 26.97 -23.78
N MET A 288 -4.40 26.45 -23.81
CA MET A 288 -3.94 25.39 -22.91
C MET A 288 -4.07 25.80 -21.43
N ARG A 289 -3.73 27.05 -21.08
CA ARG A 289 -3.83 27.57 -19.70
C ARG A 289 -5.26 27.72 -19.19
N SER A 290 -6.27 27.55 -20.04
CA SER A 290 -7.68 27.59 -19.63
C SER A 290 -8.17 26.29 -18.98
N HIS A 291 -7.47 25.16 -19.18
CA HIS A 291 -7.96 23.85 -18.73
C HIS A 291 -8.21 23.72 -17.21
N PRO A 292 -7.52 24.42 -16.28
CA PRO A 292 -7.87 24.37 -14.87
C PRO A 292 -9.28 24.94 -14.61
N ILE A 293 -9.62 26.03 -15.30
CA ILE A 293 -10.94 26.67 -15.19
C ILE A 293 -12.01 25.79 -15.86
N LEU A 294 -11.71 25.21 -17.02
CA LEU A 294 -12.61 24.28 -17.71
C LEU A 294 -12.88 23.03 -16.87
N SER A 295 -11.87 22.52 -16.16
CA SER A 295 -12.03 21.40 -15.22
C SER A 295 -13.05 21.74 -14.13
N VAL A 296 -12.94 22.92 -13.51
CA VAL A 296 -13.91 23.38 -12.50
C VAL A 296 -15.32 23.49 -13.08
N LYS A 297 -15.46 24.10 -14.27
CA LYS A 297 -16.73 24.26 -14.97
C LYS A 297 -17.43 22.91 -15.16
N GLU A 298 -16.71 21.90 -15.63
CA GLU A 298 -17.30 20.58 -15.85
C GLU A 298 -17.56 19.83 -14.54
N LEU A 299 -16.66 19.91 -13.56
CA LEU A 299 -16.84 19.30 -12.24
C LEU A 299 -18.07 19.82 -11.49
N VAL A 300 -18.39 21.11 -11.61
CA VAL A 300 -19.58 21.71 -10.97
C VAL A 300 -20.89 21.27 -11.64
N ARG A 301 -20.85 20.86 -12.92
CA ARG A 301 -22.02 20.35 -13.65
C ARG A 301 -22.35 18.90 -13.34
N LEU A 302 -21.42 18.16 -12.74
CA LEU A 302 -21.62 16.77 -12.35
C LEU A 302 -22.72 16.68 -11.29
N LYS A 303 -23.62 15.69 -11.45
CA LYS A 303 -24.73 15.50 -10.50
C LYS A 303 -24.19 15.18 -9.10
N GLY A 304 -24.70 15.91 -8.11
CA GLY A 304 -24.37 15.70 -6.69
C GLY A 304 -23.18 16.52 -6.24
N ILE A 305 -23.32 17.86 -6.23
CA ILE A 305 -22.36 18.77 -5.58
C ILE A 305 -22.34 18.44 -4.08
N HIS A 306 -21.51 17.46 -3.74
CA HIS A 306 -21.17 17.07 -2.38
C HIS A 306 -19.89 17.81 -1.97
N GLU A 307 -19.58 17.83 -0.68
CA GLU A 307 -18.32 18.37 -0.12
C GLU A 307 -17.07 17.88 -0.89
N MET A 308 -17.11 16.65 -1.39
CA MET A 308 -16.04 16.05 -2.20
C MET A 308 -15.84 16.78 -3.54
N ALA A 309 -16.92 17.16 -4.24
CA ALA A 309 -16.83 17.85 -5.54
C ALA A 309 -16.12 19.20 -5.42
N VAL A 310 -16.30 19.90 -4.29
CA VAL A 310 -15.61 21.17 -4.00
C VAL A 310 -14.10 20.94 -3.86
N LYS A 311 -13.67 19.91 -3.13
CA LYS A 311 -12.23 19.60 -2.97
C LYS A 311 -11.59 19.17 -4.30
N VAL A 312 -12.31 18.40 -5.13
CA VAL A 312 -11.86 18.02 -6.47
C VAL A 312 -11.70 19.27 -7.36
N ALA A 313 -12.69 20.16 -7.36
CA ALA A 313 -12.63 21.41 -8.10
C ALA A 313 -11.48 22.33 -7.63
N ILE A 314 -11.21 22.39 -6.32
CA ILE A 314 -10.06 23.13 -5.78
C ILE A 314 -8.74 22.56 -6.31
N GLY A 315 -8.55 21.24 -6.27
CA GLY A 315 -7.35 20.61 -6.82
C GLY A 315 -7.15 20.92 -8.31
N ALA A 316 -8.22 20.74 -9.09
CA ALA A 316 -8.20 21.04 -10.52
C ALA A 316 -7.95 22.53 -10.82
N PHE A 317 -8.45 23.45 -10.00
CA PHE A 317 -8.19 24.88 -10.19
C PHE A 317 -6.76 25.28 -9.83
N GLU A 318 -6.20 24.71 -8.75
CA GLU A 318 -4.96 25.21 -8.15
C GLU A 318 -3.69 24.48 -8.61
N HIS A 319 -3.78 23.36 -9.32
CA HIS A 319 -2.59 22.53 -9.61
C HIS A 319 -1.51 23.21 -10.48
N HIS A 320 -1.85 24.27 -11.23
CA HIS A 320 -0.87 25.09 -11.96
C HIS A 320 -0.58 26.46 -11.33
N LEU A 321 -1.12 26.73 -10.13
CA LEU A 321 -0.73 27.88 -9.35
C LEU A 321 0.61 27.59 -8.65
N ASN A 322 1.62 28.39 -8.98
CA ASN A 322 2.88 28.38 -8.24
C ASN A 322 2.65 28.80 -6.78
N TYR A 323 3.51 28.32 -5.88
CA TYR A 323 3.49 28.67 -4.46
C TYR A 323 3.53 30.19 -4.20
N ASP A 324 4.24 30.94 -5.04
CA ASP A 324 4.29 32.42 -5.04
C ASP A 324 3.14 33.11 -5.80
N LEU A 325 2.16 32.33 -6.26
CA LEU A 325 1.00 32.73 -7.05
C LEU A 325 1.31 33.29 -8.46
N SER A 326 2.53 33.09 -8.98
CA SER A 326 2.92 33.51 -10.34
C SER A 326 2.40 32.60 -11.46
N GLY A 327 1.81 31.46 -11.11
CA GLY A 327 1.27 30.47 -12.06
C GLY A 327 -0.07 30.88 -12.66
N TYR A 328 -0.87 29.89 -13.06
CA TYR A 328 -2.19 30.11 -13.66
C TYR A 328 -3.24 29.14 -13.08
N PRO A 329 -4.53 29.52 -13.07
CA PRO A 329 -5.11 30.79 -13.56
C PRO A 329 -4.81 31.99 -12.65
N LYS A 330 -4.80 33.22 -13.19
CA LYS A 330 -4.53 34.42 -12.38
C LYS A 330 -5.61 34.65 -11.32
N LEU A 331 -5.18 34.91 -10.08
CA LEU A 331 -6.08 35.21 -8.98
C LEU A 331 -6.32 36.72 -8.87
N ALA A 332 -7.57 37.12 -8.66
CA ALA A 332 -7.92 38.51 -8.38
C ALA A 332 -7.41 38.98 -7.01
N THR A 333 -7.31 38.05 -6.05
CA THR A 333 -6.85 38.33 -4.68
C THR A 333 -5.78 37.32 -4.27
N LYS A 334 -4.74 37.81 -3.57
CA LYS A 334 -3.72 36.94 -2.99
C LYS A 334 -4.36 36.07 -1.90
N ARG A 335 -4.20 34.76 -1.99
CA ARG A 335 -4.68 33.80 -0.99
C ARG A 335 -3.66 32.68 -0.81
N LYS A 336 -3.74 31.99 0.33
CA LYS A 336 -2.97 30.77 0.54
C LYS A 336 -3.57 29.63 -0.29
N LEU A 337 -2.75 28.95 -1.07
CA LEU A 337 -3.16 27.75 -1.81
C LEU A 337 -3.55 26.63 -0.83
N SER A 338 -4.54 25.83 -1.21
CA SER A 338 -4.95 24.68 -0.44
C SER A 338 -3.81 23.65 -0.32
N LEU A 339 -3.88 22.77 0.67
CA LEU A 339 -2.92 21.68 0.78
C LEU A 339 -3.05 20.70 -0.40
N VAL A 340 -4.28 20.45 -0.87
CA VAL A 340 -4.55 19.62 -2.06
C VAL A 340 -3.89 20.21 -3.30
N GLY A 341 -4.12 21.49 -3.61
CA GLY A 341 -3.53 22.16 -4.78
C GLY A 341 -2.00 22.14 -4.75
N ARG A 342 -1.39 22.38 -3.58
CA ARG A 342 0.07 22.32 -3.42
C ARG A 342 0.65 20.90 -3.61
N ILE A 343 -0.05 19.86 -3.15
CA ILE A 343 0.37 18.46 -3.36
C ILE A 343 0.27 18.11 -4.85
N VAL A 344 -0.89 18.36 -5.46
CA VAL A 344 -1.14 18.01 -6.87
C VAL A 344 -0.18 18.76 -7.80
N CYS A 345 0.12 20.04 -7.52
CA CYS A 345 1.10 20.80 -8.30
C CYS A 345 2.51 20.17 -8.33
N ILE A 346 2.99 19.69 -7.18
CA ILE A 346 4.28 19.00 -7.09
C ILE A 346 4.23 17.70 -7.89
N VAL A 347 3.20 16.90 -7.66
CA VAL A 347 3.08 15.56 -8.25
C VAL A 347 2.87 15.60 -9.76
N ASP A 348 1.99 16.48 -10.24
CA ASP A 348 1.75 16.71 -11.67
C ASP A 348 3.06 17.09 -12.38
N CYS A 349 3.80 18.07 -11.83
CA CYS A 349 5.07 18.46 -12.42
C CYS A 349 6.09 17.32 -12.42
N TYR A 350 6.16 16.50 -11.37
CA TYR A 350 7.08 15.37 -11.33
C TYR A 350 6.74 14.35 -12.42
N ASP A 351 5.50 13.86 -12.45
CA ASP A 351 5.08 12.89 -13.46
C ASP A 351 5.23 13.45 -14.89
N ALA A 352 4.92 14.73 -15.09
CA ALA A 352 5.12 15.42 -16.35
C ALA A 352 6.57 15.40 -16.86
N LEU A 353 7.53 15.48 -15.94
CA LEU A 353 8.97 15.47 -16.27
C LEU A 353 9.48 14.05 -16.48
N THR A 354 8.99 13.06 -15.73
CA THR A 354 9.49 11.68 -15.75
C THR A 354 8.75 10.77 -16.73
N SER A 355 7.62 11.22 -17.28
CA SER A 355 6.81 10.48 -18.25
C SER A 355 7.06 10.97 -19.68
N SER A 356 7.04 10.06 -20.67
CA SER A 356 7.19 10.41 -22.10
C SER A 356 5.92 11.04 -22.64
N ARG A 357 5.96 12.33 -22.99
CA ARG A 357 4.83 13.11 -23.53
C ARG A 357 4.91 13.24 -25.05
N VAL A 358 3.76 13.45 -25.71
CA VAL A 358 3.67 13.74 -27.17
C VAL A 358 4.59 14.89 -27.58
N TYR A 359 4.69 15.92 -26.73
CA TYR A 359 5.52 17.13 -26.94
C TYR A 359 6.88 17.10 -26.21
N SER A 360 7.13 16.13 -25.33
CA SER A 360 8.44 15.94 -24.66
C SER A 360 8.84 14.47 -24.74
N ARG A 361 9.56 14.14 -25.81
CA ARG A 361 9.87 12.75 -26.18
C ARG A 361 10.95 12.09 -25.30
N ILE A 362 11.76 12.89 -24.60
CA ILE A 362 12.83 12.39 -23.74
C ILE A 362 12.47 12.72 -22.30
N PRO A 363 11.97 11.75 -21.52
CA PRO A 363 11.70 11.94 -20.10
C PRO A 363 12.99 12.28 -19.36
N PHE A 364 12.87 13.05 -18.28
CA PHE A 364 13.97 13.22 -17.35
C PHE A 364 14.13 11.95 -16.52
N ALA A 365 15.38 11.58 -16.24
CA ALA A 365 15.66 10.67 -15.16
C ALA A 365 15.08 11.23 -13.83
N PRO A 366 14.51 10.38 -12.96
CA PRO A 366 13.90 10.82 -11.70
C PRO A 366 14.76 11.78 -10.87
N ASP A 367 16.06 11.51 -10.73
CA ASP A 367 16.99 12.34 -9.97
C ASP A 367 17.15 13.74 -10.61
N LYS A 368 17.21 13.81 -11.94
CA LYS A 368 17.27 15.06 -12.70
C LYS A 368 15.97 15.86 -12.52
N ALA A 369 14.81 15.20 -12.56
CA ALA A 369 13.53 15.84 -12.31
C ALA A 369 13.46 16.43 -10.88
N LEU A 370 13.86 15.65 -9.86
CA LEU A 370 13.89 16.10 -8.47
C LEU A 370 14.85 17.29 -8.27
N ARG A 371 16.06 17.26 -8.84
CA ARG A 371 17.01 18.40 -8.77
C ARG A 371 16.44 19.66 -9.40
N PHE A 372 15.80 19.52 -10.57
CA PHE A 372 15.13 20.63 -11.23
C PHE A 372 14.01 21.21 -10.38
N MET A 373 13.14 20.37 -9.81
CA MET A 373 12.04 20.81 -8.97
C MET A 373 12.52 21.45 -7.67
N LEU A 374 13.54 20.88 -7.03
CA LEU A 374 14.17 21.44 -5.83
C LEU A 374 14.72 22.85 -6.06
N SER A 375 15.29 23.13 -7.25
CA SER A 375 15.77 24.48 -7.60
C SER A 375 14.65 25.53 -7.65
N ARG A 376 13.39 25.10 -7.75
CA ARG A 376 12.18 25.96 -7.78
C ARG A 376 11.39 25.95 -6.47
N SER A 377 11.91 25.29 -5.44
CA SER A 377 11.33 25.26 -4.10
C SER A 377 11.21 26.66 -3.50
N GLY A 378 10.06 26.98 -2.90
CA GLY A 378 9.75 28.32 -2.38
C GLY A 378 9.24 29.32 -3.42
N LYS A 379 9.28 28.98 -4.72
CA LYS A 379 8.66 29.78 -5.80
C LYS A 379 7.51 29.02 -6.46
N ALA A 380 7.82 27.96 -7.19
CA ALA A 380 6.82 27.11 -7.82
C ALA A 380 6.19 26.15 -6.81
N PHE A 381 7.01 25.57 -5.93
CA PHE A 381 6.59 24.50 -5.03
C PHE A 381 6.68 24.91 -3.56
N ASP A 382 5.75 24.40 -2.76
CA ASP A 382 5.82 24.53 -1.30
C ASP A 382 7.10 23.84 -0.79
N PRO A 383 7.97 24.56 -0.07
CA PRO A 383 9.27 24.02 0.32
C PRO A 383 9.21 22.88 1.33
N VAL A 384 8.16 22.84 2.17
CA VAL A 384 7.97 21.76 3.15
C VAL A 384 7.48 20.51 2.43
N LEU A 385 6.50 20.65 1.55
CA LEU A 385 5.97 19.52 0.79
C LEU A 385 6.98 19.01 -0.24
N MET A 386 7.80 19.87 -0.82
CA MET A 386 8.86 19.44 -1.75
C MET A 386 9.89 18.55 -1.04
N LYS A 387 10.31 18.92 0.18
CA LYS A 387 11.19 18.08 1.00
C LYS A 387 10.54 16.75 1.35
N LEU A 388 9.27 16.78 1.76
CA LEU A 388 8.52 15.56 2.04
C LEU A 388 8.42 14.68 0.79
N PHE A 389 8.16 15.26 -0.38
CA PHE A 389 8.06 14.54 -1.64
C PHE A 389 9.37 13.85 -2.00
N VAL A 390 10.50 14.54 -1.91
CA VAL A 390 11.83 13.94 -2.12
C VAL A 390 12.06 12.76 -1.18
N ASN A 391 11.75 12.92 0.11
CA ASN A 391 11.86 11.84 1.09
C ASN A 391 10.86 10.70 0.84
N SER A 392 9.76 10.98 0.15
CA SER A 392 8.71 10.01 -0.17
C SER A 392 9.07 9.14 -1.35
N ILE A 393 9.67 9.74 -2.38
CA ILE A 393 10.21 9.04 -3.53
C ILE A 393 11.46 8.24 -3.16
N GLY A 394 12.22 8.70 -2.15
CA GLY A 394 13.44 8.06 -1.68
C GLY A 394 14.68 8.52 -2.46
N VAL A 395 15.86 8.21 -1.93
CA VAL A 395 17.15 8.55 -2.59
C VAL A 395 17.26 7.83 -3.93
N PHE A 396 16.77 6.59 -3.97
CA PHE A 396 16.67 5.77 -5.17
C PHE A 396 15.18 5.43 -5.38
N PRO A 397 14.47 6.18 -6.23
CA PRO A 397 13.08 5.93 -6.57
C PRO A 397 12.84 4.50 -7.07
N ILE A 398 11.68 3.93 -6.77
CA ILE A 398 11.21 2.67 -7.39
C ILE A 398 11.22 2.83 -8.92
N GLY A 399 11.86 1.87 -9.60
CA GLY A 399 12.08 1.90 -11.06
C GLY A 399 13.41 2.54 -11.48
N SER A 400 14.23 3.05 -10.56
CA SER A 400 15.58 3.54 -10.90
C SER A 400 16.47 2.36 -11.32
N LEU A 401 17.23 2.55 -12.40
CA LEU A 401 18.24 1.60 -12.86
C LEU A 401 19.56 1.91 -12.14
N VAL A 402 20.17 0.92 -11.49
CA VAL A 402 21.36 1.10 -10.65
C VAL A 402 22.45 0.09 -10.96
N LEU A 403 23.70 0.52 -10.83
CA LEU A 403 24.90 -0.32 -10.90
C LEU A 403 25.43 -0.59 -9.49
N LEU A 404 25.60 -1.86 -9.13
CA LEU A 404 26.08 -2.25 -7.80
C LEU A 404 27.61 -2.37 -7.75
N ASN A 405 28.17 -2.40 -6.54
CA ASN A 405 29.58 -2.69 -6.25
C ASN A 405 30.04 -4.06 -6.78
N THR A 406 29.11 -5.00 -6.97
CA THR A 406 29.33 -6.30 -7.63
C THR A 406 29.43 -6.21 -9.15
N LYS A 407 29.23 -5.02 -9.74
CA LYS A 407 29.09 -4.74 -11.18
C LYS A 407 27.81 -5.28 -11.83
N GLU A 408 26.88 -5.78 -11.02
CA GLU A 408 25.55 -6.18 -11.49
C GLU A 408 24.66 -4.95 -11.71
N ILE A 409 23.72 -5.05 -12.66
CA ILE A 409 22.71 -4.01 -12.90
C ILE A 409 21.38 -4.49 -12.37
N GLY A 410 20.70 -3.61 -11.63
CA GLY A 410 19.39 -3.89 -11.07
C GLY A 410 18.43 -2.71 -11.18
N VAL A 411 17.16 -3.00 -10.94
CA VAL A 411 16.06 -2.03 -10.86
C VAL A 411 15.60 -1.95 -9.41
N VAL A 412 15.44 -0.73 -8.89
CA VAL A 412 14.89 -0.53 -7.54
C VAL A 412 13.46 -1.06 -7.48
N ALA A 413 13.22 -2.13 -6.72
CA ALA A 413 11.93 -2.79 -6.61
C ALA A 413 11.07 -2.24 -5.47
N ALA A 414 11.71 -1.90 -4.34
CA ALA A 414 11.04 -1.32 -3.19
C ALA A 414 11.98 -0.39 -2.41
N SER A 415 11.42 0.68 -1.84
CA SER A 415 12.13 1.54 -0.90
C SER A 415 12.29 0.87 0.47
N ASN A 416 13.28 1.31 1.26
CA ASN A 416 13.42 0.84 2.64
C ASN A 416 12.29 1.42 3.52
N PRO A 417 11.58 0.60 4.32
CA PRO A 417 10.55 1.10 5.23
C PRO A 417 11.13 1.91 6.40
N ASN A 418 12.41 1.70 6.76
CA ASN A 418 13.11 2.52 7.75
C ASN A 418 13.65 3.81 7.09
N PRO A 419 13.17 5.00 7.48
CA PRO A 419 13.65 6.27 6.92
C PRO A 419 15.16 6.50 7.08
N GLU A 420 15.78 5.96 8.14
CA GLU A 420 17.22 6.09 8.37
C GLU A 420 18.07 5.26 7.40
N LYS A 421 17.47 4.22 6.79
CA LYS A 421 18.08 3.38 5.75
C LYS A 421 17.50 3.69 4.37
N GLY A 422 17.04 4.92 4.14
CA GLY A 422 16.37 5.32 2.89
C GLY A 422 17.23 5.25 1.61
N ASP A 423 18.55 5.16 1.74
CA ASP A 423 19.52 4.89 0.68
C ASP A 423 19.77 3.38 0.44
N ARG A 424 19.09 2.50 1.18
CA ARG A 424 19.23 1.04 1.13
C ARG A 424 17.94 0.35 0.66
N PRO A 425 17.55 0.53 -0.61
CA PRO A 425 16.36 -0.12 -1.16
C PRO A 425 16.55 -1.63 -1.41
N LYS A 426 15.44 -2.32 -1.71
CA LYS A 426 15.49 -3.65 -2.34
C LYS A 426 15.64 -3.50 -3.85
N ILE A 427 16.58 -4.22 -4.43
CA ILE A 427 16.92 -4.17 -5.85
C ILE A 427 16.59 -5.52 -6.49
N ARG A 428 15.92 -5.49 -7.65
CA ARG A 428 15.77 -6.62 -8.54
C ARG A 428 16.94 -6.63 -9.52
N ILE A 429 17.80 -7.64 -9.45
CA ILE A 429 18.91 -7.82 -10.39
C ILE A 429 18.34 -8.26 -11.75
N ILE A 430 18.81 -7.60 -12.80
CA ILE A 430 18.36 -7.86 -14.17
C ILE A 430 19.51 -8.23 -15.10
N MET A 431 20.76 -7.89 -14.75
CA MET A 431 21.95 -8.28 -15.48
C MET A 431 23.09 -8.63 -14.53
N ASP A 432 23.85 -9.66 -14.87
CA ASP A 432 25.04 -10.08 -14.13
C ASP A 432 26.25 -9.13 -14.37
N ALA A 433 27.35 -9.39 -13.66
CA ALA A 433 28.59 -8.61 -13.79
C ALA A 433 29.26 -8.69 -15.18
N SER A 434 28.85 -9.65 -16.02
CA SER A 434 29.32 -9.83 -17.39
C SER A 434 28.41 -9.13 -18.42
N GLY A 435 27.28 -8.58 -17.97
CA GLY A 435 26.29 -7.90 -18.81
C GLY A 435 25.26 -8.83 -19.44
N ASN A 436 25.16 -10.09 -19.00
CA ASN A 436 24.11 -11.00 -19.48
C ASN A 436 22.83 -10.82 -18.66
N GLU A 437 21.67 -10.94 -19.31
CA GLU A 437 20.41 -11.08 -18.57
C GLU A 437 20.46 -12.34 -17.70
N THR A 438 19.95 -12.25 -16.48
CA THR A 438 20.01 -13.31 -15.47
C THR A 438 18.63 -13.66 -14.95
N GLU A 439 18.52 -14.80 -14.26
CA GLU A 439 17.30 -15.18 -13.56
C GLU A 439 16.95 -14.15 -12.48
N GLU A 440 15.66 -14.02 -12.20
CA GLU A 440 15.16 -12.98 -11.31
C GLU A 440 15.69 -13.20 -9.89
N ARG A 441 16.53 -12.26 -9.42
CA ARG A 441 17.06 -12.26 -8.05
C ARG A 441 16.84 -10.92 -7.39
N PHE A 442 16.31 -10.93 -6.18
CA PHE A 442 16.20 -9.73 -5.34
C PHE A 442 17.37 -9.67 -4.36
N VAL A 443 17.90 -8.47 -4.14
CA VAL A 443 18.92 -8.19 -3.13
C VAL A 443 18.42 -7.05 -2.23
N ASP A 444 18.61 -7.17 -0.92
CA ASP A 444 18.28 -6.13 0.04
C ASP A 444 19.57 -5.38 0.44
N LEU A 445 19.67 -4.10 0.09
CA LEU A 445 20.88 -3.30 0.38
C LEU A 445 21.04 -2.97 1.86
N SER A 446 20.07 -3.35 2.70
CA SER A 446 20.19 -3.22 4.15
C SER A 446 20.90 -4.41 4.81
N GLU A 447 21.21 -5.47 4.05
CA GLU A 447 21.97 -6.63 4.52
C GLU A 447 23.45 -6.27 4.80
N GLU A 448 23.93 -6.73 5.95
CA GLU A 448 25.28 -6.50 6.44
C GLU A 448 26.02 -7.84 6.60
N ASP A 449 27.32 -7.85 6.33
CA ASP A 449 28.19 -9.00 6.59
C ASP A 449 28.42 -9.22 8.09
N SER A 450 29.09 -10.30 8.46
CA SER A 450 29.44 -10.61 9.87
C SER A 450 30.34 -9.56 10.55
N ARG A 451 30.83 -8.56 9.81
CA ARG A 451 31.65 -7.45 10.28
C ARG A 451 30.87 -6.12 10.30
N GLY A 452 29.57 -6.14 10.04
CA GLY A 452 28.70 -4.96 10.01
C GLY A 452 28.90 -4.06 8.78
N ARG A 453 29.44 -4.60 7.68
CA ARG A 453 29.58 -3.85 6.41
C ARG A 453 28.46 -4.24 5.46
N PHE A 454 27.88 -3.25 4.78
CA PHE A 454 26.87 -3.52 3.77
C PHE A 454 27.42 -4.40 2.65
N ILE A 455 26.67 -5.44 2.31
CA ILE A 455 27.08 -6.42 1.28
C ILE A 455 27.00 -5.78 -0.11
N PHE A 456 25.92 -5.05 -0.37
CA PHE A 456 25.64 -4.40 -1.64
C PHE A 456 25.61 -2.88 -1.50
N GLU A 457 26.20 -2.18 -2.46
CA GLU A 457 26.19 -0.72 -2.53
C GLU A 457 25.88 -0.26 -3.94
N ILE A 458 25.07 0.81 -4.06
CA ILE A 458 24.83 1.48 -5.34
C ILE A 458 26.04 2.35 -5.65
N THR A 459 26.76 1.99 -6.71
CA THR A 459 27.92 2.77 -7.19
C THR A 459 27.50 3.86 -8.15
N ASN A 460 26.44 3.63 -8.95
CA ASN A 460 25.95 4.60 -9.90
C ASN A 460 24.45 4.42 -10.21
N VAL A 461 23.78 5.51 -10.56
CA VAL A 461 22.43 5.51 -11.12
C VAL A 461 22.55 5.66 -12.64
N LEU A 462 21.89 4.78 -13.39
CA LEU A 462 21.98 4.70 -14.84
C LEU A 462 20.72 5.29 -15.49
N ASP A 463 20.88 5.96 -16.64
CA ASP A 463 19.73 6.43 -17.43
C ASP A 463 19.18 5.29 -18.28
N ALA A 464 18.07 4.68 -17.83
CA ALA A 464 17.42 3.58 -18.54
C ALA A 464 17.08 3.91 -20.00
N THR A 465 16.82 5.18 -20.33
CA THR A 465 16.53 5.62 -21.71
C THR A 465 17.78 5.55 -22.58
N GLN A 466 18.94 5.93 -22.05
CA GLN A 466 20.22 5.82 -22.74
C GLN A 466 20.56 4.36 -23.07
N TYR A 467 20.25 3.44 -22.15
CA TYR A 467 20.48 2.00 -22.31
C TYR A 467 19.33 1.25 -23.00
N LYS A 468 18.24 1.95 -23.37
CA LYS A 468 17.02 1.36 -23.97
C LYS A 468 16.40 0.23 -23.15
N ILE A 469 16.50 0.31 -21.82
CA ILE A 469 15.90 -0.66 -20.90
C ILE A 469 14.52 -0.15 -20.50
N ASP A 470 13.48 -0.93 -20.78
CA ASP A 470 12.14 -0.67 -20.25
C ASP A 470 12.04 -1.18 -18.82
N VAL A 471 12.21 -0.29 -17.86
CA VAL A 471 12.10 -0.63 -16.42
C VAL A 471 10.69 -1.06 -16.03
N GLY A 472 9.66 -0.63 -16.76
CA GLY A 472 8.26 -0.95 -16.46
C GLY A 472 7.96 -2.44 -16.55
N ARG A 473 8.65 -3.18 -17.44
CA ARG A 473 8.46 -4.63 -17.63
C ARG A 473 8.73 -5.45 -16.37
N TYR A 474 9.55 -4.93 -15.45
CA TYR A 474 9.91 -5.61 -14.21
C TYR A 474 8.89 -5.39 -13.08
N PHE A 475 7.84 -4.60 -13.32
CA PHE A 475 6.72 -4.38 -12.40
C PHE A 475 5.41 -5.00 -12.92
N LEU A 476 5.43 -5.69 -14.07
CA LEU A 476 4.24 -6.26 -14.76
C LEU A 476 4.00 -7.73 -14.51
#